data_AF-A0A672GPS6-F1
#
_entry.id   AF-A0A672GPS6-F1
#
_cell.length_a   1.000
_cell.length_b   1.000
_cell.length_c   1.000
_cell.angle_alpha   90.00
_cell.angle_beta   90.00
_cell.angle_gamma   90.00
#
_symmetry.space_group_name_H-M   'P 1'
#
loop_
_entity.id
_entity.type
_entity.pdbx_description
1 polymer ?
#
loop_
_entity_poly.entity_id
_entity_poly.type
_entity_poly.pdbx_seq_one_letter_code
_entity_poly.pdbx_strand_id
1 'polypeptide(L)'
;MDQIVTTVKGSPHNFCLWSDSTSDSYLVEWGTKSEEYDRFNCHPEDDADEAKCKARGCEWKVRDEILNESTIGGAPWCFYPKDYGYNVERITNTSTSMTVEIVRNRMYGTSGRPKSPDIDKLRVEIVYHSSDMFRFKIWDPSTPRYEVPVPLTVPSAPEPDEDKRLYKVTVTDKPFGIQVIRKSTGTKMGDFFFDSTEIKRMVSTQISLLSTRLSSEFVYGFGETEHTTYRHDLNYHTWGMFSKDQPPGVNVTFQPTPALTYRTLGGILDFYMILGPTPEMVVQEYTALIGRPVLPAYWSLGFQLCRYGYKDDTEIKNLYEDMKAAGIPYVSSWMKIPSDTKISIKFISLFNFCQMLVNLAPL
;
A
#
# COMPACT_ATOMS: atom_id res chain seq x y z
N MET A 1 -0.82 32.80 39.17
CA MET A 1 -0.24 31.90 38.15
C MET A 1 -0.25 32.70 36.87
N ASP A 2 0.88 33.35 36.56
CA ASP A 2 0.95 34.29 35.45
C ASP A 2 1.32 33.53 34.17
N GLN A 3 0.55 33.74 33.10
CA GLN A 3 0.80 33.10 31.81
C GLN A 3 1.91 33.84 31.08
N ILE A 4 3.14 33.31 31.12
CA ILE A 4 4.25 33.80 30.30
C ILE A 4 4.21 33.07 28.95
N VAL A 5 3.62 33.70 27.93
CA VAL A 5 3.61 33.20 26.55
C VAL A 5 4.91 33.61 25.84
N THR A 6 5.96 32.80 25.98
CA THR A 6 7.24 33.04 25.31
C THR A 6 7.17 32.59 23.84
N THR A 7 7.16 33.54 22.91
CA THR A 7 7.19 33.23 21.47
C THR A 7 8.62 32.89 21.03
N VAL A 8 8.91 31.62 20.77
CA VAL A 8 10.23 31.17 20.30
C VAL A 8 10.41 31.54 18.83
N LYS A 9 11.27 32.52 18.54
CA LYS A 9 11.64 32.88 17.15
C LYS A 9 12.35 31.71 16.46
N GLY A 10 11.75 31.19 15.39
CA GLY A 10 12.39 30.21 14.49
C GLY A 10 11.60 28.91 14.25
N SER A 11 10.54 28.64 15.01
CA SER A 11 9.71 27.44 14.83
C SER A 11 8.59 27.64 13.78
N PRO A 12 8.31 26.65 12.90
CA PRO A 12 7.11 26.64 12.06
C PRO A 12 5.83 26.21 12.83
N HIS A 13 5.96 25.80 14.10
CA HIS A 13 4.86 25.38 14.98
C HIS A 13 4.84 26.18 16.29
N ASN A 14 3.66 26.66 16.69
CA ASN A 14 3.45 27.24 18.02
C ASN A 14 3.31 26.11 19.05
N PHE A 15 4.25 26.01 19.98
CA PHE A 15 4.16 25.14 21.15
C PHE A 15 4.03 25.97 22.43
N CYS A 16 3.13 25.55 23.32
CA CYS A 16 3.04 26.08 24.68
C CYS A 16 3.72 25.09 25.63
N LEU A 17 4.83 25.49 26.25
CA LEU A 17 5.46 24.74 27.32
C LEU A 17 4.87 25.18 28.66
N TRP A 18 4.47 24.22 29.49
CA TRP A 18 4.13 24.47 30.89
C TRP A 18 5.39 24.33 31.75
N SER A 19 5.62 25.29 32.65
CA SER A 19 6.77 25.34 33.56
C SER A 19 6.29 25.81 34.93
N ASP A 20 6.59 25.01 35.96
CA ASP A 20 6.35 25.38 37.37
C ASP A 20 7.54 26.15 37.95
N SER A 21 7.58 27.45 37.70
CA SER A 21 8.23 28.46 38.55
C SER A 21 9.76 28.43 38.78
N THR A 22 10.54 27.55 38.14
CA THR A 22 12.02 27.63 38.17
C THR A 22 12.58 28.24 36.89
N SER A 23 13.58 29.12 37.05
CA SER A 23 14.23 29.86 35.96
C SER A 23 15.30 29.02 35.24
N ASP A 24 14.95 27.79 34.88
CA ASP A 24 15.89 26.84 34.26
C ASP A 24 16.03 27.10 32.76
N SER A 25 17.28 27.20 32.29
CA SER A 25 17.59 27.37 30.88
C SER A 25 17.58 26.02 30.16
N TYR A 26 16.52 25.74 29.41
CA TYR A 26 16.43 24.53 28.59
C TYR A 26 17.16 24.67 27.25
N LEU A 27 18.03 23.71 26.96
CA LEU A 27 18.65 23.55 25.63
C LEU A 27 17.72 22.69 24.77
N VAL A 28 17.15 23.28 23.72
CA VAL A 28 16.37 22.54 22.71
C VAL A 28 17.31 22.22 21.55
N GLU A 29 17.87 21.01 21.56
CA GLU A 29 18.63 20.49 20.43
C GLU A 29 17.67 19.92 19.38
N TRP A 30 17.72 20.49 18.18
CA TRP A 30 17.02 19.93 17.02
C TRP A 30 17.82 18.74 16.50
N GLY A 31 17.39 17.52 16.87
CA GLY A 31 17.93 16.31 16.28
C GLY A 31 17.73 16.35 14.76
N THR A 32 18.82 16.48 14.00
CA THR A 32 18.79 16.27 12.55
C THR A 32 18.26 14.87 12.28
N LYS A 33 17.17 14.75 11.51
CA LYS A 33 16.59 13.46 11.10
C LYS A 33 17.73 12.58 10.56
N SER A 34 17.97 11.45 11.22
CA SER A 34 19.08 10.55 10.86
C SER A 34 19.03 10.16 9.38
N GLU A 35 20.18 10.20 8.69
CA GLU A 35 20.27 9.76 7.30
C GLU A 35 19.77 8.31 7.11
N GLU A 36 19.79 7.50 8.17
CA GLU A 36 19.31 6.11 8.16
C GLU A 36 17.82 5.98 7.78
N TYR A 37 17.00 6.98 8.14
CA TYR A 37 15.57 7.01 7.78
C TYR A 37 15.33 7.18 6.26
N ASP A 38 16.31 7.64 5.49
CA ASP A 38 16.17 7.86 4.04
C ASP A 38 16.95 6.84 3.20
N ARG A 39 17.37 5.71 3.83
CA ARG A 39 18.02 4.57 3.17
C ARG A 39 16.99 3.56 2.65
N PHE A 40 16.90 3.46 1.32
CA PHE A 40 16.05 2.48 0.63
C PHE A 40 16.89 1.30 0.15
N ASN A 41 16.51 0.08 0.53
CA ASN A 41 17.33 -1.11 0.32
C ASN A 41 17.56 -1.43 -1.18
N CYS A 42 18.82 -1.42 -1.60
CA CYS A 42 19.24 -1.77 -2.96
C CYS A 42 19.62 -3.27 -3.11
N HIS A 43 19.84 -3.95 -1.99
CA HIS A 43 20.08 -5.40 -1.91
C HIS A 43 19.04 -6.07 -0.99
N PRO A 44 17.77 -6.16 -1.41
CA PRO A 44 16.70 -6.80 -0.66
C PRO A 44 16.79 -8.34 -0.60
N GLU A 45 17.86 -8.92 -1.14
CA GLU A 45 18.21 -10.33 -1.01
C GLU A 45 19.16 -10.51 0.20
N ASP A 46 19.00 -11.59 0.97
CA ASP A 46 19.61 -11.78 2.31
C ASP A 46 21.15 -11.80 2.34
N ASP A 47 21.79 -11.98 1.19
CA ASP A 47 23.25 -12.14 1.03
C ASP A 47 23.98 -10.85 0.66
N ALA A 48 23.49 -9.70 1.15
CA ALA A 48 24.04 -8.38 0.86
C ALA A 48 25.49 -8.21 1.38
N ASP A 49 26.40 -7.83 0.49
CA ASP A 49 27.77 -7.44 0.82
C ASP A 49 28.21 -6.16 0.06
N GLU A 50 29.32 -5.55 0.49
CA GLU A 50 29.83 -4.31 -0.08
C GLU A 50 30.14 -4.41 -1.58
N ALA A 51 30.68 -5.54 -2.04
CA ALA A 51 31.07 -5.74 -3.42
C ALA A 51 29.84 -5.89 -4.33
N LYS A 52 28.86 -6.70 -3.93
CA LYS A 52 27.55 -6.81 -4.62
C LYS A 52 26.79 -5.49 -4.61
N CYS A 53 26.86 -4.74 -3.52
CA CYS A 53 26.21 -3.44 -3.41
C CYS A 53 26.81 -2.44 -4.42
N LYS A 54 28.14 -2.28 -4.41
CA LYS A 54 28.85 -1.40 -5.34
C LYS A 54 28.70 -1.85 -6.80
N ALA A 55 28.63 -3.15 -7.06
CA ALA A 55 28.37 -3.70 -8.40
C ALA A 55 26.97 -3.33 -8.96
N ARG A 56 25.98 -3.06 -8.10
CA ARG A 56 24.66 -2.53 -8.50
C ARG A 56 24.63 -1.00 -8.66
N GLY A 57 25.77 -0.32 -8.46
CA GLY A 57 25.87 1.13 -8.44
C GLY A 57 25.31 1.76 -7.15
N CYS A 58 25.29 1.02 -6.04
CA CYS A 58 24.70 1.45 -4.78
C CYS A 58 25.72 1.79 -3.68
N GLU A 59 25.27 2.56 -2.70
CA GLU A 59 26.07 2.97 -1.55
C GLU A 59 26.05 1.89 -0.45
N TRP A 60 27.22 1.62 0.11
CA TRP A 60 27.40 0.76 1.27
C TRP A 60 27.84 1.61 2.46
N LYS A 61 27.04 1.65 3.52
CA LYS A 61 27.45 2.20 4.82
C LYS A 61 27.15 1.16 5.90
N VAL A 62 28.20 0.71 6.60
CA VAL A 62 28.06 -0.07 7.84
C VAL A 62 27.45 0.83 8.91
N ARG A 63 26.82 0.22 9.91
CA ARG A 63 26.35 0.91 11.13
C ARG A 63 27.55 1.56 11.84
N ASP A 64 27.45 2.83 12.22
CA ASP A 64 28.50 3.49 13.01
C ASP A 64 28.62 2.82 14.40
N GLU A 65 29.78 2.26 14.70
CA GLU A 65 30.11 1.69 16.02
C GLU A 65 30.40 2.78 17.07
N ILE A 66 30.51 4.04 16.64
CA ILE A 66 30.97 5.18 17.45
C ILE A 66 29.85 5.71 18.38
N LEU A 67 28.58 5.53 17.99
CA LEU A 67 27.44 5.73 18.87
C LEU A 67 26.92 4.35 19.27
N ASN A 68 26.97 4.03 20.56
CA ASN A 68 26.59 2.72 21.11
C ASN A 68 25.06 2.45 21.08
N GLU A 69 24.35 3.21 20.25
CA GLU A 69 22.97 3.02 19.81
C GLU A 69 22.89 3.44 18.34
N SER A 70 22.80 2.47 17.43
CA SER A 70 21.95 2.70 16.26
C SER A 70 20.52 2.69 16.79
N THR A 71 19.94 3.87 16.90
CA THR A 71 18.58 4.10 17.42
C THR A 71 17.48 3.50 16.52
N ILE A 72 17.87 2.82 15.43
CA ILE A 72 17.05 2.45 14.28
C ILE A 72 17.36 0.99 13.89
N GLY A 73 16.60 0.05 14.46
CA GLY A 73 16.66 -1.35 14.07
C GLY A 73 16.22 -1.56 12.62
N GLY A 74 17.05 -2.22 11.80
CA GLY A 74 16.70 -2.67 10.45
C GLY A 74 17.13 -1.79 9.27
N ALA A 75 17.78 -0.62 9.50
CA ALA A 75 18.26 0.22 8.39
C ALA A 75 19.24 -0.53 7.46
N PRO A 76 19.05 -0.51 6.12
CA PRO A 76 19.85 -1.32 5.21
C PRO A 76 21.27 -0.79 5.05
N TRP A 77 22.25 -1.72 5.05
CA TRP A 77 23.67 -1.41 4.79
C TRP A 77 23.92 -1.05 3.32
N CYS A 78 23.21 -1.72 2.39
CA CYS A 78 23.21 -1.39 0.96
C CYS A 78 21.98 -0.59 0.56
N PHE A 79 22.16 0.65 0.14
CA PHE A 79 21.05 1.52 -0.25
C PHE A 79 21.33 2.31 -1.54
N TYR A 80 20.26 2.71 -2.21
CA TYR A 80 20.36 3.46 -3.47
C TYR A 80 20.92 4.89 -3.24
N PRO A 81 21.77 5.42 -4.14
CA PRO A 81 22.28 6.80 -4.11
C PRO A 81 21.18 7.86 -4.29
N LYS A 82 21.43 9.13 -3.92
CA LYS A 82 20.39 10.20 -3.96
C LYS A 82 19.83 10.49 -5.36
N ASP A 83 20.66 10.54 -6.40
CA ASP A 83 20.27 10.81 -7.79
C ASP A 83 20.04 9.55 -8.64
N TYR A 84 19.90 8.39 -8.01
CA TYR A 84 19.59 7.13 -8.70
C TYR A 84 18.14 7.07 -9.20
N GLY A 85 17.96 6.67 -10.46
CA GLY A 85 16.64 6.46 -11.06
C GLY A 85 16.56 6.97 -12.50
N TYR A 86 15.62 7.88 -12.74
CA TYR A 86 15.35 8.49 -14.05
C TYR A 86 15.45 10.02 -13.94
N ASN A 87 15.64 10.71 -15.05
CA ASN A 87 15.54 12.16 -15.20
C ASN A 87 14.48 12.51 -16.24
N VAL A 88 13.96 13.73 -16.26
CA VAL A 88 12.97 14.14 -17.25
C VAL A 88 13.65 14.52 -18.58
N GLU A 89 13.17 13.95 -19.68
CA GLU A 89 13.57 14.31 -21.05
C GLU A 89 12.60 15.36 -21.63
N ARG A 90 11.30 15.23 -21.36
CA ARG A 90 10.27 16.16 -21.85
C ARG A 90 9.01 16.13 -20.99
N ILE A 91 8.38 17.30 -20.79
CA ILE A 91 7.04 17.44 -20.20
C ILE A 91 6.11 18.00 -21.27
N THR A 92 4.90 17.47 -21.37
CA THR A 92 3.80 18.00 -22.20
C THR A 92 2.54 18.07 -21.35
N ASN A 93 2.05 19.28 -21.08
CA ASN A 93 0.89 19.52 -20.23
C ASN A 93 -0.32 19.95 -21.05
N THR A 94 -1.50 19.51 -20.62
CA THR A 94 -2.80 20.00 -21.04
C THR A 94 -3.62 20.35 -19.79
N SER A 95 -4.84 20.86 -19.96
CA SER A 95 -5.75 21.09 -18.82
C SER A 95 -6.17 19.79 -18.12
N THR A 96 -6.30 18.69 -18.88
CA THR A 96 -6.85 17.39 -18.44
C THR A 96 -5.80 16.31 -18.17
N SER A 97 -4.56 16.49 -18.65
CA SER A 97 -3.48 15.52 -18.48
C SER A 97 -2.08 16.12 -18.52
N MET A 98 -1.11 15.37 -18.00
CA MET A 98 0.32 15.65 -18.07
C MET A 98 1.05 14.39 -18.55
N THR A 99 1.84 14.52 -19.62
CA THR A 99 2.71 13.44 -20.11
C THR A 99 4.16 13.82 -19.88
N VAL A 100 4.91 12.93 -19.22
CA VAL A 100 6.34 13.10 -18.94
C VAL A 100 7.11 11.95 -19.58
N GLU A 101 8.08 12.26 -20.41
CA GLU A 101 9.03 11.30 -20.95
C GLU A 101 10.28 11.32 -20.06
N ILE A 102 10.67 10.15 -19.55
CA ILE A 102 11.74 10.01 -18.57
C ILE A 102 12.79 9.03 -19.07
N VAL A 103 14.06 9.35 -18.79
CA VAL A 103 15.24 8.60 -19.25
C VAL A 103 16.08 8.16 -18.07
N ARG A 104 16.55 6.91 -18.06
CA ARG A 104 17.31 6.35 -16.94
C ARG A 104 18.62 7.12 -16.72
N ASN A 105 18.96 7.45 -15.48
CA ASN A 105 20.24 8.06 -15.13
C ASN A 105 21.38 7.05 -15.36
N ARG A 106 22.13 7.23 -16.45
CA ARG A 106 23.26 6.38 -16.85
C ARG A 106 24.58 6.70 -16.12
N MET A 107 24.58 7.63 -15.16
CA MET A 107 25.71 7.81 -14.23
C MET A 107 25.95 6.55 -13.39
N TYR A 108 24.88 5.79 -13.14
CA TYR A 108 24.93 4.48 -12.49
C TYR A 108 24.93 3.34 -13.51
N GLY A 109 25.61 2.26 -13.16
CA GLY A 109 25.59 1.00 -13.90
C GLY A 109 24.17 0.45 -14.05
N THR A 110 24.02 -0.60 -14.86
CA THR A 110 22.79 -1.38 -14.84
C THR A 110 22.63 -2.08 -13.49
N SER A 111 21.41 -2.48 -13.15
CA SER A 111 21.11 -3.15 -11.87
C SER A 111 21.75 -4.53 -11.68
N GLY A 112 22.59 -4.99 -12.62
CA GLY A 112 23.28 -6.28 -12.54
C GLY A 112 22.34 -7.49 -12.65
N ARG A 113 21.16 -7.33 -13.27
CA ARG A 113 20.11 -8.37 -13.36
C ARG A 113 19.90 -8.84 -14.81
N PRO A 114 20.67 -9.82 -15.34
CA PRO A 114 20.58 -10.25 -16.75
C PRO A 114 19.20 -10.74 -17.20
N LYS A 115 18.42 -11.33 -16.28
CA LYS A 115 17.05 -11.81 -16.55
C LYS A 115 15.99 -10.70 -16.51
N SER A 116 16.35 -9.52 -16.02
CA SER A 116 15.46 -8.37 -15.84
C SER A 116 16.20 -7.07 -16.18
N PRO A 117 16.62 -6.87 -17.44
CA PRO A 117 17.28 -5.64 -17.87
C PRO A 117 16.45 -4.39 -17.55
N ASP A 118 17.15 -3.32 -17.22
CA ASP A 118 16.58 -1.99 -16.94
C ASP A 118 15.99 -1.39 -18.22
N ILE A 119 14.93 -0.58 -18.08
CA ILE A 119 14.28 0.06 -19.23
C ILE A 119 14.84 1.49 -19.36
N ASP A 120 15.50 1.82 -20.47
CA ASP A 120 16.19 3.12 -20.57
C ASP A 120 15.25 4.32 -20.79
N LYS A 121 14.06 4.10 -21.38
CA LYS A 121 13.05 5.14 -21.65
C LYS A 121 11.68 4.68 -21.15
N LEU A 122 11.00 5.53 -20.39
CA LEU A 122 9.62 5.31 -19.95
C LEU A 122 8.76 6.53 -20.25
N ARG A 123 7.47 6.29 -20.37
CA ARG A 123 6.46 7.35 -20.38
C ARG A 123 5.68 7.30 -19.08
N VAL A 124 5.44 8.49 -18.54
CA VAL A 124 4.49 8.74 -17.46
C VAL A 124 3.33 9.53 -18.03
N GLU A 125 2.11 9.14 -17.70
CA GLU A 125 0.90 9.87 -18.02
C GLU A 125 0.10 10.04 -16.75
N ILE A 126 -0.38 11.27 -16.55
CA ILE A 126 -1.18 11.68 -15.41
C ILE A 126 -2.50 12.20 -15.97
N VAL A 127 -3.62 11.62 -15.56
CA VAL A 127 -4.97 11.97 -16.03
C VAL A 127 -5.81 12.45 -14.86
N TYR A 128 -6.32 13.67 -14.96
CA TYR A 128 -7.08 14.34 -13.90
C TYR A 128 -8.56 13.94 -13.97
N HIS A 129 -8.91 12.73 -13.55
CA HIS A 129 -10.25 12.17 -13.74
C HIS A 129 -11.38 13.00 -13.11
N SER A 130 -11.20 13.54 -11.91
CA SER A 130 -12.20 14.34 -11.19
C SER A 130 -11.54 15.35 -10.25
N SER A 131 -12.35 16.08 -9.47
CA SER A 131 -11.90 16.98 -8.41
C SER A 131 -11.07 16.27 -7.32
N ASP A 132 -11.31 14.99 -7.10
CA ASP A 132 -10.80 14.17 -5.99
C ASP A 132 -10.03 12.92 -6.43
N MET A 133 -10.05 12.55 -7.72
CA MET A 133 -9.31 11.42 -8.26
C MET A 133 -8.44 11.84 -9.46
N PHE A 134 -7.20 11.35 -9.46
CA PHE A 134 -6.38 11.29 -10.66
C PHE A 134 -5.68 9.93 -10.76
N ARG A 135 -5.27 9.59 -11.97
CA ARG A 135 -4.46 8.41 -12.27
C ARG A 135 -3.05 8.88 -12.64
N PHE A 136 -2.03 8.12 -12.25
CA PHE A 136 -0.74 8.17 -12.93
C PHE A 136 -0.26 6.77 -13.32
N LYS A 137 0.23 6.65 -14.55
CA LYS A 137 0.68 5.40 -15.18
C LYS A 137 2.13 5.56 -15.63
N ILE A 138 2.99 4.58 -15.36
CA ILE A 138 4.38 4.50 -15.83
C ILE A 138 4.57 3.20 -16.62
N TRP A 139 4.99 3.31 -17.88
CA TRP A 139 5.17 2.16 -18.76
C TRP A 139 6.26 2.39 -19.83
N ASP A 140 6.67 1.31 -20.49
CA ASP A 140 7.55 1.36 -21.67
C ASP A 140 6.70 1.69 -22.91
N PRO A 141 6.91 2.84 -23.59
CA PRO A 141 6.18 3.20 -24.80
C PRO A 141 6.60 2.38 -26.04
N SER A 142 7.71 1.64 -25.96
CA SER A 142 8.31 0.85 -27.05
C SER A 142 7.84 -0.61 -27.01
N THR A 143 7.65 -1.17 -25.81
CA THR A 143 7.28 -2.57 -25.59
C THR A 143 5.97 -2.65 -24.82
N PRO A 144 4.88 -3.17 -25.41
CA PRO A 144 3.66 -3.46 -24.66
C PRO A 144 3.93 -4.41 -23.49
N ARG A 145 3.35 -4.11 -22.33
CA ARG A 145 3.48 -4.90 -21.10
C ARG A 145 2.09 -5.25 -20.58
N TYR A 146 2.01 -6.30 -19.76
CA TYR A 146 0.72 -6.73 -19.19
C TYR A 146 0.08 -5.62 -18.35
N GLU A 147 -1.16 -5.30 -18.67
CA GLU A 147 -2.04 -4.43 -17.89
C GLU A 147 -3.21 -5.28 -17.37
N VAL A 148 -3.64 -5.03 -16.14
CA VAL A 148 -4.69 -5.84 -15.49
C VAL A 148 -6.04 -5.57 -16.18
N PRO A 149 -6.70 -6.57 -16.80
CA PRO A 149 -7.91 -6.37 -17.60
C PRO A 149 -9.18 -6.34 -16.72
N VAL A 150 -9.20 -5.44 -15.74
CA VAL A 150 -10.35 -5.23 -14.83
C VAL A 150 -11.13 -3.99 -15.29
N PRO A 151 -12.48 -4.07 -15.41
CA PRO A 151 -13.29 -2.89 -15.70
C PRO A 151 -13.25 -1.92 -14.52
N LEU A 152 -12.85 -0.68 -14.78
CA LEU A 152 -12.82 0.41 -13.79
C LEU A 152 -13.85 1.46 -14.18
N THR A 153 -14.60 1.96 -13.19
CA THR A 153 -15.60 3.01 -13.37
C THR A 153 -14.94 4.38 -13.21
N VAL A 154 -14.41 4.92 -14.31
CA VAL A 154 -13.84 6.27 -14.37
C VAL A 154 -14.84 7.27 -14.98
N PRO A 155 -14.80 8.56 -14.60
CA PRO A 155 -15.57 9.61 -15.26
C PRO A 155 -15.34 9.66 -16.78
N SER A 156 -16.40 9.95 -17.54
CA SER A 156 -16.38 9.96 -19.01
C SER A 156 -15.55 11.07 -19.63
N ALA A 157 -15.29 12.14 -18.88
CA ALA A 157 -14.39 13.23 -19.22
C ALA A 157 -13.54 13.60 -17.99
N PRO A 158 -12.23 13.89 -18.15
CA PRO A 158 -11.41 14.43 -17.06
C PRO A 158 -11.85 15.84 -16.65
N GLU A 159 -11.45 16.30 -15.46
CA GLU A 159 -11.63 17.66 -14.98
C GLU A 159 -10.53 18.60 -15.53
N PRO A 160 -10.86 19.52 -16.47
CA PRO A 160 -9.87 20.46 -17.02
C PRO A 160 -9.51 21.59 -16.06
N ASP A 161 -10.41 21.97 -15.15
CA ASP A 161 -10.26 23.13 -14.28
C ASP A 161 -9.28 22.82 -13.15
N GLU A 162 -8.21 23.60 -13.00
CA GLU A 162 -7.30 23.39 -11.85
C GLU A 162 -7.99 23.76 -10.55
N ASP A 163 -8.86 24.78 -10.52
CA ASP A 163 -9.39 25.32 -9.27
C ASP A 163 -10.46 24.44 -8.62
N LYS A 164 -11.09 23.55 -9.40
CA LYS A 164 -11.97 22.49 -8.86
C LYS A 164 -11.22 21.28 -8.30
N ARG A 165 -9.95 21.09 -8.65
CA ARG A 165 -9.15 19.95 -8.17
C ARG A 165 -8.66 20.19 -6.74
N LEU A 166 -9.01 19.26 -5.84
CA LEU A 166 -8.59 19.24 -4.43
C LEU A 166 -7.09 18.97 -4.26
N TYR A 167 -6.39 18.61 -5.34
CA TYR A 167 -4.98 18.26 -5.40
C TYR A 167 -4.24 19.11 -6.44
N LYS A 168 -2.92 19.20 -6.28
CA LYS A 168 -1.98 19.69 -7.28
C LYS A 168 -0.89 18.65 -7.47
N VAL A 169 -0.58 18.31 -8.72
CA VAL A 169 0.51 17.40 -9.07
C VAL A 169 1.71 18.23 -9.56
N THR A 170 2.87 17.99 -8.97
CA THR A 170 4.15 18.59 -9.36
C THR A 170 5.15 17.50 -9.76
N VAL A 171 6.07 17.84 -10.68
CA VAL A 171 7.09 16.93 -11.18
C VAL A 171 8.46 17.57 -11.00
N THR A 172 9.39 16.82 -10.39
CA THR A 172 10.81 17.19 -10.29
C THR A 172 11.58 16.58 -11.47
N ASP A 173 12.56 17.31 -12.01
CA ASP A 173 13.35 16.89 -13.18
C ASP A 173 14.46 15.89 -12.80
N LYS A 174 15.33 16.24 -11.84
CA LYS A 174 16.57 15.50 -11.53
C LYS A 174 16.75 15.28 -10.02
N PRO A 175 16.56 14.05 -9.51
CA PRO A 175 15.95 12.91 -10.20
C PRO A 175 14.44 13.15 -10.47
N PHE A 176 13.86 12.35 -11.36
CA PHE A 176 12.45 12.38 -11.70
C PHE A 176 11.59 11.99 -10.50
N GLY A 177 10.81 12.96 -10.02
CA GLY A 177 9.88 12.80 -8.90
C GLY A 177 8.45 13.16 -9.29
N ILE A 178 7.46 12.52 -8.66
CA ILE A 178 6.08 13.03 -8.61
C ILE A 178 5.77 13.38 -7.15
N GLN A 179 5.31 14.61 -6.92
CA GLN A 179 4.81 15.07 -5.64
C GLN A 179 3.36 15.50 -5.81
N VAL A 180 2.52 15.20 -4.83
CA VAL A 180 1.09 15.47 -4.89
C VAL A 180 0.63 16.10 -3.59
N ILE A 181 0.15 17.32 -3.72
CA ILE A 181 -0.12 18.26 -2.63
C ILE A 181 -1.64 18.43 -2.54
N ARG A 182 -2.20 18.38 -1.33
CA ARG A 182 -3.61 18.69 -1.09
C ARG A 182 -3.79 20.21 -1.03
N LYS A 183 -4.69 20.79 -1.85
CA LYS A 183 -4.88 22.25 -1.90
C LYS A 183 -5.41 22.83 -0.57
N SER A 184 -6.27 22.09 0.13
CA SER A 184 -7.02 22.62 1.28
C SER A 184 -6.17 22.91 2.53
N THR A 185 -4.99 22.31 2.68
CA THR A 185 -4.10 22.54 3.83
C THR A 185 -3.02 23.59 3.54
N GLY A 186 -2.83 23.92 2.26
CA GLY A 186 -1.86 24.89 1.77
C GLY A 186 -0.48 24.29 1.52
N THR A 187 0.39 25.05 0.87
CA THR A 187 1.75 24.61 0.49
C THR A 187 2.72 24.65 1.68
N LYS A 188 2.38 24.01 2.80
CA LYS A 188 3.34 23.79 3.89
C LYS A 188 4.30 22.67 3.51
N MET A 189 5.56 22.83 3.89
CA MET A 189 6.61 21.84 3.67
C MET A 189 6.31 20.59 4.51
N GLY A 190 5.66 19.59 3.91
CA GLY A 190 5.11 18.41 4.59
C GLY A 190 3.72 17.97 4.11
N ASP A 191 2.96 18.83 3.43
CA ASP A 191 1.55 18.59 3.05
C ASP A 191 1.37 17.75 1.76
N PHE A 192 2.31 16.84 1.49
CA PHE A 192 2.20 15.85 0.42
C PHE A 192 1.51 14.58 0.95
N PHE A 193 0.56 14.01 0.20
CA PHE A 193 0.04 12.65 0.50
C PHE A 193 0.69 11.58 -0.38
N PHE A 194 1.43 12.00 -1.40
CA PHE A 194 2.32 11.17 -2.18
C PHE A 194 3.53 12.01 -2.59
N ASP A 195 4.72 11.64 -2.15
CA ASP A 195 5.97 12.26 -2.60
C ASP A 195 7.01 11.21 -2.91
N SER A 196 7.48 11.24 -4.15
CA SER A 196 8.50 10.34 -4.70
C SER A 196 9.66 11.11 -5.34
N THR A 197 9.81 12.40 -5.02
CA THR A 197 10.95 13.24 -5.43
C THR A 197 12.23 12.86 -4.68
N GLU A 198 12.07 12.42 -3.45
CA GLU A 198 13.14 12.09 -2.52
C GLU A 198 13.45 10.58 -2.48
N ILE A 199 12.72 9.76 -3.25
CA ILE A 199 12.86 8.31 -3.22
C ILE A 199 13.07 7.71 -4.61
N LYS A 200 14.05 6.82 -4.67
CA LYS A 200 14.67 6.32 -5.88
C LYS A 200 13.78 5.30 -6.59
N ARG A 201 13.64 5.47 -7.90
CA ARG A 201 12.69 4.73 -8.75
C ARG A 201 13.45 3.80 -9.68
N MET A 202 13.32 2.49 -9.45
CA MET A 202 13.91 1.47 -10.31
C MET A 202 12.80 0.75 -11.07
N VAL A 203 12.77 0.91 -12.39
CA VAL A 203 11.86 0.16 -13.27
C VAL A 203 12.71 -0.66 -14.23
N SER A 204 12.51 -1.97 -14.22
CA SER A 204 13.13 -2.94 -15.11
C SER A 204 12.10 -3.93 -15.63
N THR A 205 12.49 -4.74 -16.61
CA THR A 205 11.56 -5.61 -17.35
C THR A 205 10.80 -6.64 -16.51
N GLN A 206 11.33 -7.09 -15.36
CA GLN A 206 10.63 -7.95 -14.41
C GLN A 206 10.56 -7.37 -12.99
N ILE A 207 11.18 -6.23 -12.67
CA ILE A 207 11.08 -5.64 -11.33
C ILE A 207 10.78 -4.16 -11.47
N SER A 208 9.59 -3.74 -11.04
CA SER A 208 9.25 -2.33 -10.91
C SER A 208 9.13 -1.96 -9.43
N LEU A 209 9.85 -0.92 -9.05
CA LEU A 209 9.96 -0.35 -7.71
C LEU A 209 9.51 1.10 -7.76
N LEU A 210 8.44 1.40 -7.02
CA LEU A 210 7.99 2.76 -6.76
C LEU A 210 7.82 2.94 -5.26
N SER A 211 8.45 3.98 -4.73
CA SER A 211 8.40 4.32 -3.32
C SER A 211 7.87 5.74 -3.13
N THR A 212 7.17 5.96 -2.02
CA THR A 212 6.58 7.26 -1.69
C THR A 212 6.67 7.55 -0.18
N ARG A 213 6.98 8.80 0.19
CA ARG A 213 6.83 9.31 1.55
C ARG A 213 5.35 9.63 1.79
N LEU A 214 4.87 9.31 2.99
CA LEU A 214 3.52 9.62 3.44
C LEU A 214 3.55 10.81 4.42
N SER A 215 2.51 11.63 4.43
CA SER A 215 2.36 12.77 5.39
C SER A 215 2.03 12.33 6.82
N SER A 216 1.77 11.05 7.03
CA SER A 216 1.16 10.53 8.25
C SER A 216 1.61 9.10 8.51
N GLU A 217 1.74 8.76 9.79
CA GLU A 217 2.02 7.40 10.25
C GLU A 217 0.75 6.54 10.39
N PHE A 218 -0.42 7.11 10.12
CA PHE A 218 -1.70 6.42 10.23
C PHE A 218 -2.09 5.77 8.91
N VAL A 219 -1.51 4.60 8.63
CA VAL A 219 -1.72 3.81 7.41
C VAL A 219 -2.57 2.57 7.70
N TYR A 220 -3.46 2.22 6.77
CA TYR A 220 -4.44 1.14 6.89
C TYR A 220 -4.61 0.41 5.54
N GLY A 221 -5.08 -0.83 5.56
CA GLY A 221 -5.31 -1.65 4.36
C GLY A 221 -4.16 -2.63 4.07
N PHE A 222 -3.88 -2.87 2.78
CA PHE A 222 -3.10 -4.02 2.27
C PHE A 222 -3.73 -5.39 2.61
N GLY A 223 -3.33 -6.43 1.87
CA GLY A 223 -3.81 -7.79 2.11
C GLY A 223 -3.91 -8.65 0.85
N GLU A 224 -4.32 -9.92 0.95
CA GLU A 224 -4.70 -10.62 2.18
C GLU A 224 -3.47 -11.12 2.97
N THR A 225 -3.23 -10.54 4.15
CA THR A 225 -2.13 -10.86 5.08
C THR A 225 -2.59 -10.62 6.52
N GLU A 226 -2.04 -11.38 7.48
CA GLU A 226 -2.37 -11.21 8.90
C GLU A 226 -1.61 -10.02 9.49
N HIS A 227 -2.32 -9.01 9.99
CA HIS A 227 -1.74 -7.85 10.69
C HIS A 227 -2.08 -7.94 12.17
N THR A 228 -1.08 -7.80 13.04
CA THR A 228 -1.28 -7.84 14.51
C THR A 228 -2.06 -6.63 15.04
N THR A 229 -2.11 -5.54 14.27
CA THR A 229 -2.84 -4.31 14.57
C THR A 229 -3.43 -3.73 13.28
N TYR A 230 -4.56 -3.02 13.38
CA TYR A 230 -5.24 -2.47 12.20
C TYR A 230 -4.52 -1.25 11.59
N ARG A 231 -3.91 -0.41 12.43
CA ARG A 231 -2.97 0.63 11.98
C ARG A 231 -1.62 -0.05 11.73
N HIS A 232 -1.06 0.11 10.54
CA HIS A 232 0.27 -0.43 10.23
C HIS A 232 1.35 0.11 11.18
N ASP A 233 2.21 -0.80 11.63
CA ASP A 233 3.54 -0.42 12.12
C ASP A 233 4.40 -0.06 10.89
N LEU A 234 5.02 1.11 10.89
CA LEU A 234 5.69 1.67 9.71
C LEU A 234 7.19 1.45 9.78
N ASN A 235 7.54 0.19 9.58
CA ASN A 235 8.77 -0.41 10.09
C ASN A 235 9.19 -1.58 9.20
N TYR A 236 9.65 -1.29 7.98
CA TYR A 236 9.60 -2.06 6.73
C TYR A 236 8.24 -2.65 6.51
N HIS A 237 7.93 -3.65 7.34
CA HIS A 237 6.91 -4.66 7.18
C HIS A 237 6.74 -4.99 5.71
N THR A 238 7.53 -5.95 5.24
CA THR A 238 7.41 -6.42 3.87
C THR A 238 6.17 -7.30 3.73
N TRP A 239 5.05 -6.69 3.37
CA TRP A 239 3.79 -7.39 3.12
C TRP A 239 3.79 -8.04 1.73
N GLY A 240 3.96 -9.36 1.68
CA GLY A 240 3.92 -10.12 0.42
C GLY A 240 2.49 -10.25 -0.13
N MET A 241 2.22 -9.64 -1.28
CA MET A 241 0.91 -9.71 -1.96
C MET A 241 0.95 -10.71 -3.11
N PHE A 242 0.55 -11.95 -2.85
CA PHE A 242 0.34 -12.99 -3.86
C PHE A 242 -0.72 -13.99 -3.37
N SER A 243 -1.74 -14.27 -4.19
CA SER A 243 -2.81 -15.20 -3.86
C SER A 243 -2.25 -16.62 -3.63
N LYS A 244 -2.32 -17.11 -2.40
CA LYS A 244 -1.70 -18.36 -1.98
C LYS A 244 -2.57 -19.07 -0.95
N ASP A 245 -2.84 -20.35 -1.18
CA ASP A 245 -3.43 -21.23 -0.16
C ASP A 245 -2.39 -21.49 0.93
N GLN A 246 -2.62 -20.91 2.10
CA GLN A 246 -1.79 -21.05 3.29
C GLN A 246 -2.65 -20.76 4.53
N PRO A 247 -2.39 -21.40 5.68
CA PRO A 247 -3.00 -20.98 6.93
C PRO A 247 -2.56 -19.54 7.27
N PRO A 248 -3.40 -18.75 7.95
CA PRO A 248 -2.96 -17.51 8.58
C PRO A 248 -1.76 -17.76 9.50
N GLY A 249 -0.79 -16.85 9.46
CA GLY A 249 0.41 -16.92 10.29
C GLY A 249 1.27 -15.68 10.12
N VAL A 250 1.72 -15.13 11.25
CA VAL A 250 2.54 -13.92 11.31
C VAL A 250 3.98 -14.22 10.86
N ASN A 251 4.36 -13.71 9.69
CA ASN A 251 5.76 -13.62 9.24
C ASN A 251 5.96 -12.27 8.53
N VAL A 252 6.62 -11.32 9.20
CA VAL A 252 6.83 -9.94 8.73
C VAL A 252 8.20 -9.41 9.22
N THR A 253 8.78 -8.42 8.54
CA THR A 253 10.17 -7.90 8.70
C THR A 253 10.24 -6.39 9.06
N PHE A 254 11.44 -5.81 9.37
CA PHE A 254 11.63 -4.54 10.13
C PHE A 254 12.59 -3.46 9.53
N GLN A 255 12.26 -2.15 9.59
CA GLN A 255 13.02 -0.92 9.18
C GLN A 255 12.16 0.40 9.20
N PRO A 256 12.23 1.27 10.21
CA PRO A 256 11.31 2.40 10.46
C PRO A 256 11.34 3.54 9.41
N THR A 257 10.17 3.89 8.88
CA THR A 257 9.81 5.17 8.23
C THR A 257 8.37 5.11 7.72
N PRO A 258 7.59 6.22 7.71
CA PRO A 258 6.36 6.32 6.92
C PRO A 258 6.66 6.50 5.42
N ALA A 259 7.26 5.45 4.84
CA ALA A 259 7.53 5.34 3.41
C ALA A 259 7.06 3.98 2.90
N LEU A 260 6.24 3.98 1.85
CA LEU A 260 5.69 2.78 1.24
C LEU A 260 6.46 2.46 -0.04
N THR A 261 6.98 1.24 -0.17
CA THR A 261 7.69 0.76 -1.37
C THR A 261 6.92 -0.37 -2.02
N TYR A 262 6.34 -0.11 -3.18
CA TYR A 262 5.74 -1.13 -4.03
C TYR A 262 6.83 -1.82 -4.85
N ARG A 263 6.98 -3.15 -4.71
CA ARG A 263 7.86 -3.99 -5.54
C ARG A 263 7.02 -5.04 -6.26
N THR A 264 6.83 -4.88 -7.57
CA THR A 264 6.12 -5.86 -8.42
C THR A 264 7.10 -6.66 -9.29
N LEU A 265 6.74 -7.92 -9.58
CA LEU A 265 7.48 -8.85 -10.44
C LEU A 265 7.11 -8.76 -11.94
N GLY A 266 6.31 -7.77 -12.34
CA GLY A 266 5.92 -7.61 -13.74
C GLY A 266 4.86 -6.54 -13.98
N GLY A 267 4.35 -6.51 -15.21
CA GLY A 267 3.33 -5.55 -15.66
C GLY A 267 3.85 -4.12 -15.72
N ILE A 268 2.94 -3.17 -15.52
CA ILE A 268 3.18 -1.73 -15.46
C ILE A 268 2.97 -1.20 -14.03
N LEU A 269 3.34 0.05 -13.80
CA LEU A 269 2.96 0.79 -12.60
C LEU A 269 1.76 1.67 -12.93
N ASP A 270 0.59 1.35 -12.39
CA ASP A 270 -0.65 2.08 -12.66
C ASP A 270 -1.36 2.37 -11.34
N PHE A 271 -1.46 3.66 -10.98
CA PHE A 271 -1.90 4.12 -9.68
C PHE A 271 -3.07 5.07 -9.81
N TYR A 272 -4.14 4.80 -9.05
CA TYR A 272 -5.25 5.70 -8.85
C TYR A 272 -5.13 6.32 -7.46
N MET A 273 -5.15 7.64 -7.41
CA MET A 273 -4.95 8.43 -6.21
C MET A 273 -6.24 9.17 -5.90
N ILE A 274 -6.85 8.86 -4.75
CA ILE A 274 -8.20 9.27 -4.35
C ILE A 274 -8.12 10.10 -3.06
N LEU A 275 -8.82 11.24 -3.03
CA LEU A 275 -8.82 12.18 -1.92
C LEU A 275 -10.21 12.38 -1.33
N GLY A 276 -10.40 11.98 -0.07
CA GLY A 276 -11.55 12.38 0.74
C GLY A 276 -11.18 13.46 1.78
N PRO A 277 -12.15 14.20 2.33
CA PRO A 277 -12.01 14.93 3.60
C PRO A 277 -12.11 13.99 4.82
N THR A 278 -12.68 12.79 4.66
CA THR A 278 -12.79 11.75 5.69
C THR A 278 -12.33 10.39 5.14
N PRO A 279 -11.92 9.43 5.99
CA PRO A 279 -11.57 8.07 5.54
C PRO A 279 -12.74 7.35 4.86
N GLU A 280 -13.96 7.55 5.36
CA GLU A 280 -15.19 7.00 4.79
C GLU A 280 -15.38 7.43 3.33
N MET A 281 -15.17 8.72 3.01
CA MET A 281 -15.28 9.19 1.62
C MET A 281 -14.18 8.60 0.72
N VAL A 282 -12.96 8.35 1.23
CA VAL A 282 -11.92 7.65 0.45
C VAL A 282 -12.37 6.24 0.08
N VAL A 283 -13.02 5.51 1.01
CA VAL A 283 -13.57 4.17 0.76
C VAL A 283 -14.76 4.22 -0.21
N GLN A 284 -15.62 5.24 -0.09
CA GLN A 284 -16.76 5.43 -0.99
C GLN A 284 -16.34 5.73 -2.44
N GLU A 285 -15.28 6.51 -2.66
CA GLU A 285 -14.74 6.78 -4.00
C GLU A 285 -13.90 5.61 -4.53
N TYR A 286 -13.11 4.94 -3.68
CA TYR A 286 -12.40 3.71 -4.07
C TYR A 286 -13.36 2.63 -4.56
N THR A 287 -14.45 2.38 -3.81
CA THR A 287 -15.48 1.43 -4.23
C THR A 287 -16.36 1.95 -5.37
N ALA A 288 -16.41 3.25 -5.64
CA ALA A 288 -17.00 3.75 -6.89
C ALA A 288 -16.14 3.33 -8.09
N LEU A 289 -14.82 3.51 -8.00
CA LEU A 289 -13.86 3.17 -9.05
C LEU A 289 -13.81 1.65 -9.35
N ILE A 290 -13.59 0.81 -8.33
CA ILE A 290 -13.40 -0.65 -8.54
C ILE A 290 -14.69 -1.46 -8.61
N GLY A 291 -15.84 -0.83 -8.37
CA GLY A 291 -17.15 -1.48 -8.24
C GLY A 291 -17.59 -1.61 -6.79
N ARG A 292 -18.83 -1.18 -6.51
CA ARG A 292 -19.38 -1.24 -5.15
C ARG A 292 -19.71 -2.68 -4.76
N PRO A 293 -19.56 -3.07 -3.48
CA PRO A 293 -20.00 -4.37 -3.00
C PRO A 293 -21.48 -4.62 -3.35
N VAL A 294 -21.79 -5.85 -3.79
CA VAL A 294 -23.18 -6.25 -4.04
C VAL A 294 -23.97 -6.25 -2.74
N LEU A 295 -25.26 -5.89 -2.79
CA LEU A 295 -26.15 -6.04 -1.65
C LEU A 295 -26.31 -7.56 -1.37
N PRO A 296 -25.86 -8.08 -0.21
CA PRO A 296 -26.03 -9.48 0.12
C PRO A 296 -27.52 -9.83 0.29
N ALA A 297 -27.89 -11.06 -0.02
CA ALA A 297 -29.23 -11.55 0.27
C ALA A 297 -29.47 -11.56 1.79
N TYR A 298 -30.62 -11.09 2.26
CA TYR A 298 -30.86 -10.82 3.69
C TYR A 298 -30.55 -12.01 4.61
N TRP A 299 -30.82 -13.24 4.14
CA TRP A 299 -30.54 -14.46 4.89
C TRP A 299 -29.05 -14.68 5.21
N SER A 300 -28.12 -14.18 4.38
CA SER A 300 -26.68 -14.36 4.59
C SER A 300 -26.11 -13.46 5.69
N LEU A 301 -26.89 -12.51 6.20
CA LEU A 301 -26.58 -11.71 7.39
C LEU A 301 -26.86 -12.48 8.70
N GLY A 302 -27.57 -13.61 8.63
CA GLY A 302 -27.80 -14.50 9.76
C GLY A 302 -26.59 -15.34 10.12
N PHE A 303 -26.59 -15.93 11.32
CA PHE A 303 -25.54 -16.86 11.74
C PHE A 303 -25.51 -18.10 10.84
N GLN A 304 -24.29 -18.50 10.45
CA GLN A 304 -24.04 -19.58 9.51
C GLN A 304 -23.17 -20.64 10.18
N LEU A 305 -23.62 -21.90 10.17
CA LEU A 305 -22.90 -23.01 10.81
C LEU A 305 -22.12 -23.81 9.75
N CYS A 306 -20.85 -24.07 9.98
CA CYS A 306 -19.99 -24.80 9.04
C CYS A 306 -18.95 -25.64 9.80
N ARG A 307 -18.71 -26.87 9.33
CA ARG A 307 -17.57 -27.69 9.74
C ARG A 307 -17.08 -28.51 8.55
N TYR A 308 -15.77 -28.72 8.48
CA TYR A 308 -15.19 -29.71 7.57
C TYR A 308 -15.33 -31.11 8.17
N GLY A 309 -15.54 -32.12 7.32
CA GLY A 309 -15.55 -33.53 7.75
C GLY A 309 -16.73 -33.91 8.64
N TYR A 310 -17.95 -33.51 8.28
CA TYR A 310 -19.15 -34.20 8.77
C TYR A 310 -19.12 -35.66 8.32
N LYS A 311 -19.46 -36.58 9.21
CA LYS A 311 -19.39 -38.03 9.00
C LYS A 311 -20.52 -38.52 8.10
N ASP A 312 -21.73 -38.05 8.34
CA ASP A 312 -22.97 -38.46 7.68
C ASP A 312 -24.08 -37.39 7.82
N ASP A 313 -25.21 -37.61 7.16
CA ASP A 313 -26.41 -36.75 7.22
C ASP A 313 -27.07 -36.75 8.62
N THR A 314 -26.87 -37.81 9.40
CA THR A 314 -27.42 -37.97 10.74
C THR A 314 -26.70 -37.08 11.74
N GLU A 315 -25.37 -36.95 11.66
CA GLU A 315 -24.60 -35.97 12.45
C GLU A 315 -25.09 -34.53 12.19
N ILE A 316 -25.31 -34.17 10.92
CA ILE A 316 -25.80 -32.83 10.53
C ILE A 316 -27.22 -32.59 11.05
N LYS A 317 -28.11 -33.60 10.96
CA LYS A 317 -29.48 -33.51 11.47
C LYS A 317 -29.53 -33.38 13.00
N ASN A 318 -28.74 -34.16 13.73
CA ASN A 318 -28.71 -34.07 15.19
C ASN A 318 -28.21 -32.68 15.64
N LEU A 319 -27.15 -32.19 15.00
CA LEU A 319 -26.66 -30.82 15.22
C LEU A 319 -27.72 -29.75 14.91
N TYR A 320 -28.56 -29.95 13.90
CA TYR A 320 -29.71 -29.06 13.63
C TYR A 320 -30.71 -29.03 14.79
N GLU A 321 -31.14 -30.21 15.28
CA GLU A 321 -32.13 -30.28 16.35
C GLU A 321 -31.56 -29.79 17.69
N ASP A 322 -30.28 -30.05 17.99
CA ASP A 322 -29.59 -29.56 19.19
C ASP A 322 -29.51 -28.02 19.20
N MET A 323 -29.13 -27.40 18.08
CA MET A 323 -29.07 -25.92 17.93
C MET A 323 -30.46 -25.28 18.10
N LYS A 324 -31.49 -25.94 17.55
CA LYS A 324 -32.89 -25.52 17.64
C LYS A 324 -33.44 -25.68 19.07
N ALA A 325 -33.13 -26.77 19.75
CA ALA A 325 -33.49 -27.01 21.15
C ALA A 325 -32.79 -26.04 22.10
N ALA A 326 -31.55 -25.64 21.78
CA ALA A 326 -30.81 -24.59 22.49
C ALA A 326 -31.32 -23.16 22.20
N GLY A 327 -32.28 -22.99 21.27
CA GLY A 327 -32.84 -21.68 20.91
C GLY A 327 -31.87 -20.76 20.16
N ILE A 328 -30.81 -21.31 19.54
CA ILE A 328 -29.81 -20.51 18.83
C ILE A 328 -30.35 -20.12 17.45
N PRO A 329 -30.52 -18.82 17.11
CA PRO A 329 -31.00 -18.41 15.80
C PRO A 329 -29.90 -18.59 14.75
N TYR A 330 -30.13 -19.44 13.76
CA TYR A 330 -29.24 -19.63 12.62
C TYR A 330 -30.02 -19.80 11.32
N VAL A 331 -29.38 -19.46 10.20
CA VAL A 331 -30.08 -19.26 8.92
C VAL A 331 -29.52 -20.13 7.79
N SER A 332 -28.27 -20.58 7.88
CA SER A 332 -27.70 -21.55 6.93
C SER A 332 -26.73 -22.53 7.58
N SER A 333 -26.71 -23.76 7.06
CA SER A 333 -25.71 -24.78 7.39
C SER A 333 -24.92 -25.16 6.14
N TRP A 334 -23.60 -25.20 6.26
CA TRP A 334 -22.68 -25.55 5.19
C TRP A 334 -21.99 -26.89 5.46
N MET A 335 -21.97 -27.75 4.45
CA MET A 335 -21.26 -29.03 4.46
C MET A 335 -20.04 -28.96 3.53
N LYS A 336 -18.83 -29.02 4.08
CA LYS A 336 -17.59 -29.07 3.28
C LYS A 336 -17.12 -30.52 3.12
N ILE A 337 -17.16 -31.00 1.88
CA ILE A 337 -16.84 -32.37 1.47
C ILE A 337 -15.33 -32.51 1.15
N PRO A 338 -14.67 -33.63 1.45
CA PRO A 338 -13.28 -33.90 1.02
C PRO A 338 -13.14 -33.96 -0.52
N SER A 339 -12.03 -33.45 -1.06
CA SER A 339 -11.71 -33.35 -2.50
C SER A 339 -11.92 -34.65 -3.28
N ASP A 340 -11.62 -35.77 -2.64
CA ASP A 340 -11.55 -37.09 -3.28
C ASP A 340 -12.94 -37.75 -3.37
N THR A 341 -13.93 -37.13 -2.75
CA THR A 341 -15.33 -37.53 -2.87
C THR A 341 -15.85 -37.05 -4.22
N LYS A 342 -15.84 -37.94 -5.22
CA LYS A 342 -16.58 -37.70 -6.47
C LYS A 342 -18.00 -37.23 -6.14
N ILE A 343 -18.52 -36.24 -6.88
CA ILE A 343 -19.88 -35.73 -6.74
C ILE A 343 -20.88 -36.78 -7.24
N SER A 344 -21.00 -37.84 -6.45
CA SER A 344 -21.97 -38.90 -6.54
C SER A 344 -22.63 -38.94 -5.17
N ILE A 345 -23.61 -38.06 -4.97
CA ILE A 345 -24.55 -38.19 -3.85
C ILE A 345 -25.19 -39.57 -4.04
N LYS A 346 -24.83 -40.53 -3.18
CA LYS A 346 -25.26 -41.93 -3.35
C LYS A 346 -26.78 -41.95 -3.37
N PHE A 347 -27.38 -42.66 -4.32
CA PHE A 347 -28.84 -42.61 -4.58
C PHE A 347 -29.73 -42.89 -3.36
N ILE A 348 -29.22 -43.55 -2.32
CA ILE A 348 -29.92 -43.79 -1.05
C ILE A 348 -29.90 -42.56 -0.12
N SER A 349 -28.83 -41.74 -0.11
CA SER A 349 -28.79 -40.50 0.67
C SER A 349 -29.54 -39.33 0.02
N LEU A 350 -29.88 -39.44 -1.28
CA LEU A 350 -30.64 -38.41 -2.00
C LEU A 350 -32.02 -38.14 -1.39
N PHE A 351 -32.70 -39.17 -0.87
CA PHE A 351 -34.03 -39.00 -0.25
C PHE A 351 -33.95 -38.25 1.10
N ASN A 352 -33.05 -38.69 2.00
CA ASN A 352 -32.84 -38.02 3.28
C ASN A 352 -32.27 -36.61 3.11
N PHE A 353 -31.34 -36.41 2.18
CA PHE A 353 -30.74 -35.10 1.92
C PHE A 353 -31.75 -34.10 1.35
N CYS A 354 -32.58 -34.51 0.39
CA CYS A 354 -33.67 -33.65 -0.09
C CYS A 354 -34.71 -33.36 1.02
N GLN A 355 -35.06 -34.35 1.86
CA GLN A 355 -35.97 -34.11 2.99
C GLN A 355 -35.34 -33.16 4.04
N MET A 356 -34.04 -33.27 4.29
CA MET A 356 -33.29 -32.35 5.16
C MET A 356 -33.28 -30.93 4.59
N LEU A 357 -33.05 -30.77 3.28
CA LEU A 357 -33.13 -29.46 2.60
C LEU A 357 -34.54 -28.86 2.66
N VAL A 358 -35.59 -29.67 2.50
CA VAL A 358 -36.98 -29.23 2.68
C VAL A 358 -37.27 -28.79 4.12
N ASN A 359 -36.69 -29.46 5.12
CA ASN A 359 -36.82 -29.07 6.53
C ASN A 359 -35.95 -27.86 6.92
N LEU A 360 -34.91 -27.55 6.12
CA LEU A 360 -34.04 -26.38 6.28
C LEU A 360 -34.59 -25.13 5.57
N ALA A 361 -35.43 -25.31 4.56
CA ALA A 361 -36.12 -24.21 3.90
C ALA A 361 -37.22 -23.64 4.82
N PRO A 362 -37.24 -22.33 5.10
CA PRO A 362 -38.42 -21.71 5.70
C PRO A 362 -39.60 -21.78 4.71
N LEU A 363 -40.81 -21.92 5.26
CA LEU A 363 -42.07 -21.72 4.53
C LEU A 363 -42.27 -20.24 4.16
#